data_AF-A0A959DHT0-F1
#
_entry.id   AF-A0A959DHT0-F1
#
_cell.length_a   1.000
_cell.length_b   1.000
_cell.length_c   1.000
_cell.angle_alpha   90.00
_cell.angle_beta   90.00
_cell.angle_gamma   90.00
#
_symmetry.space_group_name_H-M   'P 1'
#
loop_
_entity.id
_entity.type
_entity.pdbx_description
1 polymer ?
#
loop_
_entity_poly.entity_id
_entity_poly.type
_entity_poly.pdbx_seq_one_letter_code
_entity_poly.pdbx_strand_id
1 'polypeptide(L)'
;MSKKRFTEGLESLFGEAAEDTLQESSPLLSRTGKQKKTGEESGKRSSGKDFSSDLQAFLENAFEESVEEQLEQRKQKRTPISGSAQVKKRHRKPLSGLDALIRSTVEPDSFHLDQKSSKRITLTFDPDKLEKLKAIARRERTYLRDIIDEIVAEYLNEYEAKKK
;
A
#
# COMPACT_ATOMS: atom_id res chain seq x y z
N MET A 1 29.76 -14.55 -29.13
CA MET A 1 28.58 -15.42 -29.33
C MET A 1 28.21 -16.07 -28.01
N SER A 2 27.12 -15.61 -27.39
CA SER A 2 26.64 -16.07 -26.07
C SER A 2 25.83 -17.36 -26.20
N LYS A 3 26.16 -18.40 -25.42
CA LYS A 3 25.34 -19.61 -25.30
C LYS A 3 24.70 -19.62 -23.91
N LYS A 4 23.52 -19.01 -23.77
CA LYS A 4 22.74 -19.05 -22.52
C LYS A 4 22.27 -20.48 -22.25
N ARG A 5 22.45 -20.97 -21.01
CA ARG A 5 21.90 -22.23 -20.53
C ARG A 5 20.63 -21.94 -19.74
N PHE A 6 19.52 -22.52 -20.17
CA PHE A 6 18.16 -22.30 -19.65
C PHE A 6 17.92 -22.84 -18.23
N THR A 7 18.93 -23.45 -17.59
CA THR A 7 18.79 -24.13 -16.30
C THR A 7 19.15 -23.25 -15.10
N GLU A 8 19.91 -22.17 -15.29
CA GLU A 8 20.19 -21.21 -14.21
C GLU A 8 18.93 -20.38 -13.91
N GLY A 9 18.25 -20.70 -12.80
CA GLY A 9 17.22 -19.82 -12.21
C GLY A 9 15.86 -20.46 -11.90
N LEU A 10 15.62 -21.74 -12.21
CA LEU A 10 14.35 -22.41 -11.88
C LEU A 10 14.42 -23.32 -10.64
N GLU A 11 15.62 -23.59 -10.14
CA GLU A 11 15.86 -24.56 -9.07
C GLU A 11 15.38 -24.05 -7.69
N SER A 12 15.42 -22.73 -7.47
CA SER A 12 14.99 -22.11 -6.21
C SER A 12 13.46 -22.08 -6.02
N LEU A 13 12.66 -22.34 -7.06
CA LEU A 13 11.19 -22.41 -6.97
C LEU A 13 10.69 -23.77 -6.47
N PHE A 14 11.50 -24.82 -6.58
CA PHE A 14 11.10 -26.20 -6.27
C PHE A 14 11.96 -26.87 -5.17
N GLY A 15 12.95 -26.17 -4.63
CA GLY A 15 13.98 -26.75 -3.75
C GLY A 15 13.65 -26.91 -2.27
N GLU A 16 12.54 -26.37 -1.75
CA GLU A 16 12.18 -26.49 -0.33
C GLU A 16 10.70 -26.87 -0.15
N ALA A 17 10.21 -27.73 -1.05
CA ALA A 17 8.98 -28.50 -0.86
C ALA A 17 9.28 -29.81 -0.12
N ALA A 18 10.06 -29.72 0.97
CA ALA A 18 10.32 -30.81 1.88
C ALA A 18 10.39 -30.22 3.28
N GLU A 19 9.27 -30.34 4.01
CA GLU A 19 9.14 -30.57 5.46
C GLU A 19 7.80 -29.97 5.90
N ASP A 20 6.78 -30.83 5.87
CA ASP A 20 5.62 -30.85 6.74
C ASP A 20 5.28 -29.58 7.53
N THR A 21 4.32 -28.79 7.06
CA THR A 21 3.17 -28.23 7.82
C THR A 21 2.44 -27.19 6.96
N LEU A 22 1.17 -26.96 7.27
CA LEU A 22 0.26 -25.91 6.72
C LEU A 22 -0.78 -26.39 5.68
N GLN A 23 -1.75 -27.14 6.23
CA GLN A 23 -3.20 -26.88 6.15
C GLN A 23 -3.85 -26.63 4.78
N GLU A 24 -4.62 -27.63 4.38
CA GLU A 24 -5.54 -27.77 3.24
C GLU A 24 -6.76 -26.81 3.23
N SER A 25 -6.60 -25.50 3.45
CA SER A 25 -7.73 -24.59 3.26
C SER A 25 -7.32 -23.25 2.64
N SER A 26 -7.14 -23.24 1.32
CA SER A 26 -7.13 -22.02 0.51
C SER A 26 -8.06 -22.20 -0.71
N PRO A 27 -8.97 -21.23 -0.99
CA PRO A 27 -10.07 -21.37 -1.94
C PRO A 27 -9.65 -21.22 -3.42
N LEU A 28 -8.36 -21.25 -3.73
CA LEU A 28 -7.79 -20.90 -5.04
C LEU A 28 -7.58 -22.10 -5.99
N LEU A 29 -7.93 -23.32 -5.58
CA LEU A 29 -7.86 -24.52 -6.42
C LEU A 29 -9.25 -25.08 -6.74
N SER A 30 -10.15 -24.26 -7.28
CA SER A 30 -11.33 -24.77 -7.99
C SER A 30 -10.93 -25.24 -9.40
N ARG A 31 -10.50 -26.49 -9.45
CA ARG A 31 -10.38 -27.33 -10.65
C ARG A 31 -11.72 -27.38 -11.39
N THR A 32 -11.82 -26.80 -12.58
CA THR A 32 -12.90 -27.15 -13.52
C THR A 32 -12.32 -27.40 -14.90
N GLY A 33 -12.39 -28.65 -15.33
CA GLY A 33 -12.25 -29.04 -16.73
C GLY A 33 -13.30 -30.11 -17.06
N LYS A 34 -14.07 -29.91 -18.14
CA LYS A 34 -14.49 -30.94 -19.12
C LYS A 34 -15.47 -30.42 -20.22
N GLN A 35 -14.99 -30.52 -21.47
CA GLN A 35 -15.57 -31.11 -22.70
C GLN A 35 -16.91 -30.66 -23.39
N LYS A 36 -16.75 -30.09 -24.62
CA LYS A 36 -17.18 -30.49 -26.02
C LYS A 36 -18.67 -30.66 -26.52
N LYS A 37 -19.00 -29.83 -27.56
CA LYS A 37 -19.64 -30.05 -28.93
C LYS A 37 -21.14 -29.76 -29.29
N THR A 38 -21.30 -29.25 -30.54
CA THR A 38 -22.36 -29.32 -31.62
C THR A 38 -23.54 -28.31 -31.74
N GLY A 39 -23.74 -27.72 -32.96
CA GLY A 39 -25.07 -27.33 -33.53
C GLY A 39 -25.20 -25.91 -34.18
N GLU A 40 -25.76 -25.82 -35.39
CA GLU A 40 -25.82 -24.68 -36.34
C GLU A 40 -27.01 -23.68 -36.20
N GLU A 41 -26.74 -22.44 -36.65
CA GLU A 41 -27.54 -21.40 -37.37
C GLU A 41 -28.93 -20.86 -36.95
N SER A 42 -28.86 -19.56 -36.58
CA SER A 42 -29.60 -18.40 -37.13
C SER A 42 -30.98 -17.99 -36.60
N GLY A 43 -31.03 -16.71 -36.17
CA GLY A 43 -32.19 -15.85 -36.31
C GLY A 43 -32.88 -15.41 -35.00
N LYS A 44 -32.33 -14.38 -34.34
CA LYS A 44 -33.02 -13.12 -33.98
C LYS A 44 -32.23 -12.34 -32.92
N ARG A 45 -32.10 -11.03 -33.21
CA ARG A 45 -31.54 -9.95 -32.39
C ARG A 45 -31.59 -10.21 -30.89
N SER A 46 -30.43 -10.27 -30.25
CA SER A 46 -30.31 -10.11 -28.82
C SER A 46 -29.17 -9.15 -28.52
N SER A 47 -29.55 -7.95 -28.09
CA SER A 47 -28.79 -7.14 -27.14
C SER A 47 -27.92 -8.04 -26.25
N GLY A 48 -26.60 -7.89 -26.36
CA GLY A 48 -25.62 -8.69 -25.62
C GLY A 48 -24.75 -9.52 -26.53
N LYS A 49 -23.66 -8.91 -27.02
CA LYS A 49 -22.34 -9.51 -27.29
C LYS A 49 -21.38 -8.63 -28.10
N ASP A 50 -21.56 -7.31 -28.06
CA ASP A 50 -20.57 -6.37 -28.61
C ASP A 50 -20.19 -5.31 -27.58
N PHE A 51 -20.28 -5.63 -26.28
CA PHE A 51 -19.87 -4.71 -25.23
C PHE A 51 -18.37 -4.40 -25.29
N SER A 52 -17.53 -5.34 -25.73
CA SER A 52 -16.10 -5.09 -25.90
C SER A 52 -15.79 -4.21 -27.10
N SER A 53 -16.52 -4.36 -28.20
CA SER A 53 -16.38 -3.49 -29.37
C SER A 53 -16.96 -2.10 -29.11
N ASP A 54 -18.03 -2.00 -28.32
CA ASP A 54 -18.61 -0.73 -27.85
C ASP A 54 -17.71 -0.05 -26.81
N LEU A 55 -17.10 -0.81 -25.89
CA LEU A 55 -16.04 -0.31 -25.00
C LEU A 55 -14.80 0.11 -25.78
N GLN A 56 -14.40 -0.64 -26.79
CA GLN A 56 -13.21 -0.32 -27.58
C GLN A 56 -13.46 0.96 -28.40
N ALA A 57 -14.64 1.11 -28.99
CA ALA A 57 -15.04 2.35 -29.66
C ALA A 57 -15.11 3.54 -28.68
N PHE A 58 -15.66 3.33 -27.48
CA PHE A 58 -15.71 4.37 -26.45
C PHE A 58 -14.32 4.77 -25.95
N LEU A 59 -13.44 3.80 -25.70
CA LEU A 59 -12.09 4.03 -25.22
C LEU A 59 -11.20 4.65 -26.31
N GLU A 60 -11.30 4.19 -27.57
CA GLU A 60 -10.58 4.80 -28.70
C GLU A 60 -10.98 6.26 -28.85
N ASN A 61 -12.28 6.60 -28.82
CA ASN A 61 -12.74 7.99 -28.87
C ASN A 61 -12.24 8.83 -27.69
N ALA A 62 -12.27 8.30 -26.46
CA ALA A 62 -11.80 9.01 -25.27
C ALA A 62 -10.28 9.23 -25.27
N PHE A 63 -9.50 8.27 -25.79
CA PHE A 63 -8.06 8.43 -25.95
C PHE A 63 -7.71 9.39 -27.07
N GLU A 64 -8.41 9.34 -28.22
CA GLU A 64 -8.20 10.30 -29.31
C GLU A 64 -8.50 11.73 -28.85
N GLU A 65 -9.60 11.95 -28.14
CA GLU A 65 -9.95 13.26 -27.58
C GLU A 65 -8.92 13.74 -26.54
N SER A 66 -8.50 12.87 -25.62
CA SER A 66 -7.49 13.20 -24.60
C SER A 66 -6.10 13.44 -25.20
N VAL A 67 -5.71 12.69 -26.23
CA VAL A 67 -4.41 12.84 -26.90
C VAL A 67 -4.39 14.09 -27.75
N GLU A 68 -5.46 14.38 -28.51
CA GLU A 68 -5.59 15.61 -29.30
C GLU A 68 -5.52 16.84 -28.37
N GLU A 69 -6.28 16.84 -27.28
CA GLU A 69 -6.27 17.93 -26.29
C GLU A 69 -4.88 18.10 -25.64
N GLN A 70 -4.18 17.00 -25.34
CA GLN A 70 -2.83 17.06 -24.78
C GLN A 70 -1.77 17.48 -25.81
N LEU A 71 -1.96 17.13 -27.09
CA LEU A 71 -1.10 17.56 -28.18
C LEU A 71 -1.27 19.07 -28.44
N GLU A 72 -2.49 19.58 -28.39
CA GLU A 72 -2.80 21.01 -28.45
C GLU A 72 -2.19 21.78 -27.27
N GLN A 73 -2.34 21.27 -26.04
CA GLN A 73 -1.72 21.86 -24.85
C GLN A 73 -0.18 21.83 -24.90
N ARG A 74 0.43 20.86 -25.59
CA ARG A 74 1.89 20.79 -25.81
C ARG A 74 2.37 21.72 -26.92
N LYS A 75 1.59 21.88 -28.00
CA LYS A 75 1.86 22.88 -29.05
C LYS A 75 1.82 24.30 -28.47
N GLN A 76 0.90 24.57 -27.53
CA GLN A 76 0.81 25.86 -26.83
C GLN A 76 1.94 26.13 -25.81
N LYS A 77 2.68 25.10 -25.35
CA LYS A 77 3.76 25.22 -24.34
C LYS A 77 5.18 25.25 -24.91
N ARG A 78 5.35 25.32 -26.23
CA ARG A 78 6.66 25.49 -26.89
C ARG A 78 7.03 26.98 -27.05
N THR A 79 7.24 27.66 -25.91
CA THR A 79 8.11 28.84 -25.84
C THR A 79 9.23 28.53 -24.84
N PRO A 80 10.51 28.57 -25.22
CA PRO A 80 11.58 28.09 -24.37
C PRO A 80 12.12 29.22 -23.50
N ILE A 81 12.02 29.09 -22.17
CA ILE A 81 12.94 29.79 -21.26
C ILE A 81 13.47 28.78 -20.25
N SER A 82 14.68 28.34 -20.57
CA SER A 82 15.85 28.17 -19.70
C SER A 82 15.64 28.27 -18.18
N GLY A 83 16.16 27.29 -17.43
CA GLY A 83 16.54 27.52 -16.04
C GLY A 83 16.29 26.38 -15.07
N SER A 84 17.30 25.51 -14.94
CA SER A 84 17.76 24.89 -13.69
C SER A 84 16.75 24.28 -12.67
N ALA A 85 16.90 22.96 -12.54
CA ALA A 85 17.20 22.28 -11.27
C ALA A 85 16.07 21.68 -10.42
N GLN A 86 16.40 20.48 -9.94
CA GLN A 86 15.82 19.69 -8.84
C GLN A 86 14.47 19.01 -9.14
N VAL A 87 14.52 17.70 -9.39
CA VAL A 87 13.33 16.81 -9.34
C VAL A 87 12.83 16.77 -7.89
N LYS A 88 12.04 17.78 -7.52
CA LYS A 88 11.37 17.88 -6.22
C LYS A 88 10.33 16.77 -6.15
N LYS A 89 10.35 15.99 -5.07
CA LYS A 89 9.30 15.02 -4.71
C LYS A 89 7.95 15.72 -4.89
N ARG A 90 7.13 15.23 -5.82
CA ARG A 90 5.81 15.79 -6.10
C ARG A 90 5.03 15.82 -4.80
N HIS A 91 4.75 17.01 -4.28
CA HIS A 91 3.90 17.20 -3.13
C HIS A 91 2.55 16.59 -3.47
N ARG A 92 2.18 15.50 -2.80
CA ARG A 92 0.82 14.93 -2.93
C ARG A 92 -0.13 16.05 -2.50
N LYS A 93 -1.11 16.37 -3.36
CA LYS A 93 -2.10 17.41 -3.07
C LYS A 93 -2.87 17.00 -1.81
N PRO A 94 -3.21 17.93 -0.91
CA PRO A 94 -4.08 17.61 0.21
C PRO A 94 -5.41 17.06 -0.32
N LEU A 95 -5.90 15.97 0.26
CA LEU A 95 -7.13 15.31 -0.14
C LEU A 95 -8.31 16.22 0.24
N SER A 96 -8.93 16.90 -0.72
CA SER A 96 -10.13 17.71 -0.51
C SER A 96 -11.15 17.49 -1.63
N GLY A 97 -12.43 17.37 -1.28
CA GLY A 97 -13.55 17.23 -2.22
C GLY A 97 -14.23 15.86 -2.16
N LEU A 98 -15.07 15.56 -3.16
CA LEU A 98 -15.81 14.29 -3.27
C LEU A 98 -14.89 13.06 -3.21
N ASP A 99 -13.69 13.16 -3.79
CA ASP A 99 -12.71 12.06 -3.78
C ASP A 99 -12.23 11.69 -2.36
N ALA A 100 -12.16 12.68 -1.45
CA ALA A 100 -11.87 12.44 -0.04
C ALA A 100 -13.05 11.76 0.68
N LEU A 101 -14.28 12.15 0.34
CA LEU A 101 -15.49 11.54 0.88
C LEU A 101 -15.66 10.10 0.38
N ILE A 102 -15.56 9.89 -0.94
CA ILE A 102 -15.63 8.57 -1.58
C ILE A 102 -14.59 7.64 -0.96
N ARG A 103 -13.35 8.11 -0.80
CA ARG A 103 -12.31 7.31 -0.16
C ARG A 103 -12.59 7.04 1.32
N SER A 104 -13.12 8.00 2.07
CA SER A 104 -13.54 7.77 3.47
C SER A 104 -14.70 6.78 3.59
N THR A 105 -15.58 6.72 2.59
CA THR A 105 -16.73 5.81 2.58
C THR A 105 -16.40 4.41 2.05
N VAL A 106 -15.37 4.30 1.21
CA VAL A 106 -14.91 3.03 0.62
C VAL A 106 -13.80 2.40 1.46
N GLU A 107 -12.98 3.21 2.14
CA GLU A 107 -11.88 2.80 3.03
C GLU A 107 -12.10 3.37 4.45
N PRO A 108 -13.10 2.89 5.22
CA PRO A 108 -13.37 3.40 6.56
C PRO A 108 -12.18 3.18 7.51
N ASP A 109 -11.31 2.22 7.21
CA ASP A 109 -10.17 1.84 8.05
C ASP A 109 -8.96 2.78 7.98
N SER A 110 -8.98 3.81 7.12
CA SER A 110 -7.97 4.89 7.15
C SER A 110 -8.24 5.91 8.28
N PHE A 111 -8.89 5.44 9.35
CA PHE A 111 -9.03 6.06 10.66
C PHE A 111 -7.75 6.81 11.02
N HIS A 112 -7.97 8.02 11.54
CA HIS A 112 -7.06 8.81 12.36
C HIS A 112 -5.83 8.02 12.83
N LEU A 113 -4.81 8.02 11.98
CA LEU A 113 -3.44 7.93 12.45
C LEU A 113 -3.17 9.26 13.14
N ASP A 114 -3.68 9.39 14.36
CA ASP A 114 -3.05 10.23 15.37
C ASP A 114 -1.66 9.63 15.58
N GLN A 115 -0.76 9.93 14.64
CA GLN A 115 0.67 9.89 14.87
C GLN A 115 0.89 10.91 15.99
N LYS A 116 0.70 10.47 17.25
CA LYS A 116 1.27 11.13 18.42
C LYS A 116 2.72 11.37 18.04
N SER A 117 3.04 12.62 17.73
CA SER A 117 4.34 12.99 17.20
C SER A 117 5.36 12.82 18.32
N SER A 118 5.84 11.58 18.50
CA SER A 118 6.78 11.25 19.56
C SER A 118 8.09 11.95 19.25
N LYS A 119 8.47 12.91 20.10
CA LYS A 119 9.76 13.57 20.01
C LYS A 119 10.80 12.68 20.66
N ARG A 120 11.94 12.48 19.98
CA ARG A 120 13.05 11.70 20.53
C ARG A 120 13.79 12.54 21.57
N ILE A 121 13.98 11.98 22.76
CA ILE A 121 14.76 12.60 23.84
C ILE A 121 15.88 11.63 24.20
N THR A 122 17.07 12.16 24.49
CA THR A 122 18.19 11.38 25.03
C THR A 122 18.27 11.68 26.52
N LEU A 123 18.16 10.64 27.35
CA LEU A 123 18.25 10.75 28.81
C LEU A 123 19.52 10.03 29.29
N THR A 124 20.17 10.61 30.28
CA THR A 124 21.31 10.02 30.99
C THR A 124 20.84 9.47 32.32
N PHE A 125 21.12 8.20 32.61
CA PHE A 125 20.75 7.53 33.86
C PHE A 125 21.99 7.02 34.58
N ASP A 126 21.90 6.92 35.91
CA ASP A 126 22.90 6.19 36.69
C ASP A 126 22.90 4.70 36.28
N PRO A 127 24.07 4.05 36.18
CA PRO A 127 24.17 2.67 35.70
C PRO A 127 23.35 1.70 36.56
N ASP A 128 23.39 1.85 37.89
CA ASP A 128 22.68 0.99 38.83
C ASP A 128 21.16 1.08 38.67
N LYS A 129 20.64 2.29 38.41
CA LYS A 129 19.20 2.52 38.19
C LYS A 129 18.76 1.92 36.85
N LEU A 130 19.61 2.02 35.84
CA LEU A 130 19.34 1.44 34.52
C LEU A 130 19.29 -0.09 34.57
N GLU A 131 20.16 -0.73 35.33
CA GLU A 131 20.14 -2.19 35.52
C GLU A 131 18.86 -2.66 36.23
N LYS A 132 18.43 -1.94 37.27
CA LYS A 132 17.16 -2.20 37.95
C LYS A 132 15.97 -2.07 37.01
N LEU A 133 15.90 -0.98 36.23
CA LEU A 133 14.83 -0.78 35.24
C LEU A 133 14.83 -1.87 34.16
N LYS A 134 16.01 -2.29 33.68
CA LYS A 134 16.12 -3.42 32.74
C LYS A 134 15.64 -4.74 33.36
N ALA A 135 15.93 -4.98 34.63
CA ALA A 135 15.47 -6.18 35.33
C ALA A 135 13.94 -6.19 35.47
N ILE A 136 13.33 -5.04 35.78
CA ILE A 136 11.87 -4.87 35.84
C ILE A 136 11.25 -5.10 34.45
N ALA A 137 11.79 -4.46 33.41
CA ALA A 137 11.33 -4.62 32.04
C ALA A 137 11.32 -6.08 31.56
N ARG A 138 12.36 -6.85 31.90
CA ARG A 138 12.43 -8.28 31.56
C ARG A 138 11.37 -9.10 32.29
N ARG A 139 11.04 -8.75 33.54
CA ARG A 139 10.01 -9.44 34.32
C ARG A 139 8.61 -9.14 33.78
N GLU A 140 8.35 -7.89 33.44
CA GLU A 140 7.04 -7.41 32.96
C GLU A 140 6.83 -7.67 31.45
N ARG A 141 7.88 -8.07 30.73
CA ARG A 141 7.88 -8.29 29.27
C ARG A 141 7.48 -7.03 28.48
N THR A 142 7.80 -5.86 29.02
CA THR A 142 7.56 -4.54 28.43
C THR A 142 8.87 -3.91 27.97
N TYR A 143 8.79 -2.89 27.12
CA TYR A 143 9.98 -2.15 26.73
C TYR A 143 10.37 -1.12 27.79
N LEU A 144 11.67 -0.84 27.90
CA LEU A 144 12.18 0.19 28.80
C LEU A 144 11.51 1.56 28.57
N ARG A 145 11.16 1.86 27.32
CA ARG A 145 10.43 3.08 26.95
C ARG A 145 9.07 3.15 27.66
N ASP A 146 8.31 2.08 27.66
CA ASP A 146 6.94 2.07 28.18
C ASP A 146 6.94 2.28 29.70
N ILE A 147 7.88 1.65 30.40
CA ILE A 147 8.10 1.85 31.85
C ILE A 147 8.48 3.30 32.16
N ILE A 148 9.33 3.91 31.34
CA ILE A 148 9.67 5.33 31.50
C ILE A 148 8.44 6.20 31.27
N ASP A 149 7.64 5.91 30.25
CA ASP A 149 6.42 6.65 29.94
C ASP A 149 5.41 6.54 31.10
N GLU A 150 5.28 5.37 31.74
CA GLU A 150 4.44 5.15 32.93
C GLU A 150 4.93 5.94 34.16
N ILE A 151 6.22 5.85 34.48
CA ILE A 151 6.82 6.59 35.61
C ILE A 151 6.64 8.11 35.43
N VAL A 152 6.84 8.60 34.20
CA VAL A 152 6.65 10.02 33.90
C VAL A 152 5.17 10.40 34.03
N ALA A 153 4.24 9.57 33.58
CA ALA A 153 2.81 9.82 33.72
C ALA A 153 2.39 9.88 35.19
N GLU A 154 2.85 8.94 36.01
CA GLU A 154 2.60 8.91 37.46
C GLU A 154 3.16 10.16 38.15
N TYR A 155 4.41 10.51 37.87
CA TYR A 155 5.04 11.71 38.43
C TYR A 155 4.29 13.00 38.05
N LEU A 156 3.80 13.12 36.81
CA LEU A 156 3.00 14.27 36.38
C LEU A 156 1.66 14.33 37.12
N ASN A 157 0.98 13.19 37.28
CA ASN A 157 -0.27 13.11 38.02
C ASN A 157 -0.10 13.53 39.48
N GLU A 158 0.94 13.03 40.16
CA GLU A 158 1.27 13.42 41.54
C GLU A 158 1.59 14.91 41.65
N TYR A 159 2.35 15.44 40.70
CA TYR A 159 2.72 16.85 40.67
C TYR A 159 1.49 17.76 40.48
N GLU A 160 0.57 17.39 39.60
CA GLU A 160 -0.69 18.12 39.39
C GLU A 160 -1.61 18.03 40.61
N ALA A 161 -1.70 16.87 41.25
CA ALA A 161 -2.50 16.67 42.46
C ALA A 161 -1.98 17.52 43.64
N LYS A 162 -0.66 17.67 43.77
CA LYS A 162 -0.03 18.47 44.84
C LYS A 162 -0.08 19.99 44.60
N LYS A 163 -0.28 20.42 43.35
CA LYS A 163 -0.34 21.84 42.97
C LYS A 163 -1.74 22.42 43.06
N LYS A 164 -2.78 21.57 43.06
CA LYS A 164 -4.16 21.95 43.43
C LYS A 164 -4.31 22.04 44.94
#